data_AF-A0A2D7JTB3-F1
#
_entry.id   AF-A0A2D7JTB3-F1
#
_cell.length_a   1.000
_cell.length_b   1.000
_cell.length_c   1.000
_cell.angle_alpha   90.00
_cell.angle_beta   90.00
_cell.angle_gamma   90.00
#
_symmetry.space_group_name_H-M   'P 1'
#
loop_
_entity.id
_entity.type
_entity.pdbx_description
1 polymer ?
#
loop_
_entity_poly.entity_id
_entity_poly.type
_entity_poly.pdbx_seq_one_letter_code
_entity_poly.pdbx_strand_id
1 'polypeptide(L)'
;MALCPRACTPTNAGTLCKWRKAQREVAEAISVRGPTDNEEERRSKAATCALTSMVKHLGIDTVPWLASALEPLPETLRISLHRSDREWTLDQIKKLGGTSLSWMPEDSAWVMPFARGKAPEGTPQRMMALLHETGRVTRQEAASMLPVLLLNLTQDTLALDLCAAPGSKATQLAEALHPSGVVVANEPVSGRLNMLVSNRSRLSLANMVITQHDGRHLGRIPPPGFDTVIADVPCTGTATTRKNRDVWWNWTPKEGRRMFNMQVEIAMRGAALLAPGGSMVYSTCSIDPIENEAVVAELLRRCPYLELVPIDDSRLPGLMLHPGMNDWPCFDQDGVPANKRERANLPFLTDSHLSPSDRITKGIEVDEQFETQLIEVLPGCRRLWHMDNDTGGFFLAVLRHRNEASPEGVAQTFRSRRELRREPGWVPKIRTAPPHDKNTVIRADPDVQASVFSMYGMDDSPYSVWQRGKRLNIAPPMVAQRIYDKECPTNKGERWPKGTFHPLRAVHVGMPAFTLKKNSWRTRQEALYLLSQNITKNTMEIDLNTFTRLLRGWAPMVEAFEEALNCDPLPKGAFLFTTVLNGDMEMISVWVGARITLMVDLSEQNIIRRKLELPWRDEEE
;
A
#
# COMPACT_ATOMS: atom_id res chain seq x y z
N MET A 1 -26.55 -49.42 -7.66
CA MET A 1 -27.44 -48.95 -6.58
C MET A 1 -26.57 -48.35 -5.49
N ALA A 2 -26.68 -47.12 -5.01
CA ALA A 2 -27.58 -46.03 -5.31
C ALA A 2 -26.90 -44.69 -4.92
N LEU A 3 -27.03 -43.72 -5.83
CA LEU A 3 -27.34 -42.29 -5.61
C LEU A 3 -26.42 -41.37 -4.77
N CYS A 4 -25.67 -40.57 -5.54
CA CYS A 4 -25.16 -39.22 -5.26
C CYS A 4 -26.30 -38.21 -4.98
N PRO A 5 -26.16 -37.28 -4.00
CA PRO A 5 -26.93 -36.06 -3.98
C PRO A 5 -26.19 -34.93 -4.70
N ARG A 6 -26.96 -34.25 -5.56
CA ARG A 6 -26.62 -33.22 -6.52
C ARG A 6 -25.98 -31.97 -5.89
N ALA A 7 -24.96 -31.46 -6.56
CA ALA A 7 -24.46 -30.12 -6.40
C ALA A 7 -25.51 -29.08 -6.83
N CYS A 8 -25.92 -28.21 -5.91
CA CYS A 8 -26.57 -26.95 -6.26
C CYS A 8 -25.52 -25.97 -6.75
N THR A 9 -25.69 -25.50 -7.98
CA THR A 9 -24.94 -24.42 -8.63
C THR A 9 -25.06 -23.11 -7.83
N PRO A 10 -23.96 -22.41 -7.51
CA PRO A 10 -24.06 -21.05 -6.98
C PRO A 10 -24.34 -20.09 -8.14
N THR A 11 -25.49 -19.42 -8.10
CA THR A 11 -25.73 -18.23 -8.92
C THR A 11 -24.80 -17.11 -8.47
N ASN A 12 -24.26 -16.35 -9.43
CA ASN A 12 -23.27 -15.27 -9.23
C ASN A 12 -23.69 -14.14 -8.26
N ALA A 13 -24.95 -14.11 -7.82
CA ALA A 13 -25.44 -13.16 -6.84
C ALA A 13 -25.01 -13.48 -5.38
N GLY A 14 -24.79 -14.76 -5.05
CA GLY A 14 -24.45 -15.19 -3.68
C GLY A 14 -23.03 -14.83 -3.23
N THR A 15 -22.09 -14.69 -4.19
CA THR A 15 -20.68 -14.40 -3.91
C THR A 15 -20.44 -12.91 -3.65
N LEU A 16 -21.15 -12.03 -4.37
CA LEU A 16 -21.16 -10.58 -4.15
C LEU A 16 -21.82 -10.20 -2.81
N CYS A 17 -22.88 -10.90 -2.41
CA CYS A 17 -23.53 -10.69 -1.12
C CYS A 17 -22.61 -11.11 0.06
N LYS A 18 -21.85 -12.20 -0.08
CA LYS A 18 -20.81 -12.59 0.90
C LYS A 18 -19.61 -11.64 0.90
N TRP A 19 -19.26 -11.01 -0.22
CA TRP A 19 -18.19 -10.00 -0.32
C TRP A 19 -18.59 -8.65 0.29
N ARG A 20 -19.83 -8.19 0.06
CA ARG A 20 -20.40 -7.02 0.74
C ARG A 20 -20.56 -7.27 2.23
N LYS A 21 -20.95 -8.49 2.63
CA LYS A 21 -20.98 -8.89 4.04
C LYS A 21 -19.57 -8.94 4.65
N ALA A 22 -18.56 -9.46 3.94
CA ALA A 22 -17.17 -9.43 4.39
C ALA A 22 -16.58 -8.00 4.41
N GLN A 23 -16.96 -7.11 3.50
CA GLN A 23 -16.60 -5.69 3.56
C GLN A 23 -17.34 -4.94 4.66
N ARG A 24 -18.60 -5.29 4.97
CA ARG A 24 -19.31 -4.81 6.16
C ARG A 24 -18.68 -5.35 7.43
N GLU A 25 -18.37 -6.64 7.49
CA GLU A 25 -17.69 -7.31 8.61
C GLU A 25 -16.24 -6.84 8.76
N VAL A 26 -15.56 -6.34 7.71
CA VAL A 26 -14.21 -5.75 7.78
C VAL A 26 -14.25 -4.23 8.04
N ALA A 27 -15.27 -3.52 7.56
CA ALA A 27 -15.58 -2.17 8.02
C ALA A 27 -16.04 -2.17 9.49
N GLU A 28 -16.67 -3.26 9.94
CA GLU A 28 -16.98 -3.57 11.34
C GLU A 28 -15.77 -4.17 12.07
N ALA A 29 -14.80 -4.82 11.40
CA ALA A 29 -13.58 -5.33 12.05
C ALA A 29 -12.55 -4.23 12.36
N ILE A 30 -12.75 -3.01 11.87
CA ILE A 30 -12.07 -1.78 12.35
C ILE A 30 -13.02 -0.96 13.25
N SER A 31 -14.14 -1.56 13.69
CA SER A 31 -15.02 -1.06 14.73
C SER A 31 -15.08 -2.09 15.85
N VAL A 32 -13.97 -2.21 16.58
CA VAL A 32 -14.04 -2.85 17.89
C VAL A 32 -14.73 -1.83 18.80
N ARG A 33 -15.99 -2.13 19.11
CA ARG A 33 -16.81 -1.33 20.01
C ARG A 33 -16.33 -1.60 21.43
N GLY A 34 -15.67 -0.61 22.04
CA GLY A 34 -15.42 -0.59 23.48
C GLY A 34 -16.72 -0.63 24.29
N PRO A 35 -16.65 -0.74 25.63
CA PRO A 35 -17.77 -1.09 26.50
C PRO A 35 -19.04 -0.23 26.36
N THR A 36 -18.97 1.01 25.86
CA THR A 36 -20.13 1.81 25.48
C THR A 36 -19.78 2.86 24.42
N ASP A 37 -20.76 3.22 23.59
CA ASP A 37 -20.67 4.35 22.65
C ASP A 37 -21.03 5.71 23.31
N ASN A 38 -21.29 5.72 24.62
CA ASN A 38 -21.68 6.94 25.33
C ASN A 38 -20.51 7.94 25.34
N GLU A 39 -20.71 9.08 24.69
CA GLU A 39 -19.71 10.12 24.48
C GLU A 39 -19.11 10.63 25.80
N GLU A 40 -19.95 10.76 26.83
CA GLU A 40 -19.55 11.23 28.16
C GLU A 40 -18.67 10.20 28.89
N GLU A 41 -19.04 8.91 28.84
CA GLU A 41 -18.24 7.84 29.42
C GLU A 41 -16.88 7.73 28.74
N ARG A 42 -16.85 7.81 27.40
CA ARG A 42 -15.60 7.83 26.63
C ARG A 42 -14.73 9.01 27.04
N ARG A 43 -15.30 10.21 27.18
CA ARG A 43 -14.55 11.41 27.58
C ARG A 43 -13.97 11.27 28.99
N SER A 44 -14.76 10.75 29.94
CA SER A 44 -14.32 10.46 31.31
C SER A 44 -13.19 9.43 31.36
N LYS A 45 -13.33 8.32 30.63
CA LYS A 45 -12.29 7.29 30.53
C LYS A 45 -11.03 7.83 29.87
N ALA A 46 -11.16 8.54 28.75
CA ALA A 46 -10.04 9.11 28.02
C ALA A 46 -9.26 10.10 28.90
N ALA A 47 -9.94 10.96 29.68
CA ALA A 47 -9.28 11.92 30.56
C ALA A 47 -8.42 11.29 31.67
N THR A 48 -8.70 10.05 32.06
CA THR A 48 -8.06 9.38 33.22
C THR A 48 -7.18 8.18 32.85
N CYS A 49 -7.10 7.83 31.56
CA CYS A 49 -6.33 6.66 31.12
C CYS A 49 -4.82 6.93 31.07
N ALA A 50 -4.04 5.83 31.01
CA ALA A 50 -2.59 5.86 30.93
C ALA A 50 -2.07 6.66 29.73
N LEU A 51 -2.80 6.66 28.60
CA LEU A 51 -2.42 7.41 27.41
C LEU A 51 -2.40 8.92 27.67
N THR A 52 -3.46 9.46 28.27
CA THR A 52 -3.56 10.89 28.59
C THR A 52 -2.57 11.28 29.67
N SER A 53 -2.33 10.40 30.65
CA SER A 53 -1.27 10.57 31.65
C SER A 53 0.12 10.68 30.98
N MET A 54 0.42 9.80 30.02
CA MET A 54 1.66 9.86 29.26
C MET A 54 1.77 11.16 28.46
N VAL A 55 0.73 11.55 27.71
CA VAL A 55 0.68 12.81 26.94
C VAL A 55 1.02 14.02 27.80
N LYS A 56 0.43 14.10 29.00
CA LYS A 56 0.70 15.16 29.97
C LYS A 56 2.19 15.21 30.34
N HIS A 57 2.79 14.06 30.64
CA HIS A 57 4.19 13.98 31.04
C HIS A 57 5.18 14.12 29.87
N LEU A 58 4.72 14.00 28.63
CA LEU A 58 5.45 14.39 27.44
C LEU A 58 5.40 15.92 27.18
N GLY A 59 4.74 16.69 28.06
CA GLY A 59 4.68 18.14 27.95
C GLY A 59 3.62 18.66 26.98
N ILE A 60 2.71 17.80 26.52
CA ILE A 60 1.63 18.17 25.61
C ILE A 60 0.42 18.65 26.43
N ASP A 61 -0.18 19.79 26.05
CA ASP A 61 -1.41 20.25 26.68
C ASP A 61 -2.57 19.29 26.39
N THR A 62 -2.99 18.59 27.45
CA THR A 62 -4.02 17.56 27.38
C THR A 62 -5.40 18.11 27.02
N VAL A 63 -5.70 19.39 27.26
CA VAL A 63 -7.05 19.95 27.02
C VAL A 63 -7.36 20.01 25.51
N PRO A 64 -6.59 20.74 24.67
CA PRO A 64 -6.80 20.77 23.23
C PRO A 64 -6.49 19.41 22.57
N TRP A 65 -5.49 18.67 23.09
CA TRP A 65 -5.17 17.35 22.58
C TRP A 65 -6.35 16.38 22.74
N LEU A 66 -6.97 16.32 23.93
CA LEU A 66 -8.09 15.41 24.19
C LEU A 66 -9.33 15.78 23.39
N ALA A 67 -9.59 17.09 23.21
CA ALA A 67 -10.68 17.57 22.36
C ALA A 67 -10.54 17.02 20.93
N SER A 68 -9.37 17.18 20.31
CA SER A 68 -9.12 16.66 18.96
C SER A 68 -9.06 15.13 18.90
N ALA A 69 -8.43 14.48 19.89
CA ALA A 69 -8.26 13.02 19.92
C ALA A 69 -9.57 12.23 20.08
N LEU A 70 -10.65 12.88 20.56
CA LEU A 70 -11.98 12.30 20.70
C LEU A 70 -12.89 12.52 19.49
N GLU A 71 -12.56 13.51 18.65
CA GLU A 71 -13.34 13.87 17.48
C GLU A 71 -13.06 12.93 16.29
N PRO A 72 -14.08 12.59 15.48
CA PRO A 72 -13.89 11.84 14.26
C PRO A 72 -12.92 12.54 13.30
N LEU A 73 -12.10 11.78 12.58
CA LEU A 73 -11.25 12.33 11.51
C LEU A 73 -12.09 12.88 10.35
N PRO A 74 -11.63 13.94 9.66
CA PRO A 74 -12.19 14.29 8.36
C PRO A 74 -11.95 13.16 7.34
N GLU A 75 -12.86 13.01 6.37
CA GLU A 75 -12.65 12.08 5.27
C GLU A 75 -11.59 12.65 4.32
N THR A 76 -10.52 11.89 4.10
CA THR A 76 -9.39 12.27 3.23
C THR A 76 -9.17 11.20 2.17
N LEU A 77 -8.80 11.65 0.96
CA LEU A 77 -8.64 10.78 -0.19
C LEU A 77 -7.48 11.24 -1.08
N ARG A 78 -6.97 10.30 -1.87
CA ARG A 78 -6.06 10.56 -2.98
C ARG A 78 -6.76 10.30 -4.31
N ILE A 79 -6.43 11.09 -5.31
CA ILE A 79 -6.88 10.94 -6.69
C ILE A 79 -5.88 10.04 -7.42
N SER A 80 -6.39 9.08 -8.20
CA SER A 80 -5.52 8.27 -9.04
C SER A 80 -4.98 9.10 -10.21
N LEU A 81 -3.65 9.12 -10.34
CA LEU A 81 -2.92 10.07 -11.18
C LEU A 81 -2.97 9.73 -12.66
N HIS A 82 -2.91 8.44 -13.00
CA HIS A 82 -2.65 7.96 -14.37
C HIS A 82 -3.93 7.50 -15.09
N ARG A 83 -5.04 8.19 -14.86
CA ARG A 83 -6.33 7.89 -15.50
C ARG A 83 -6.68 8.96 -16.50
N SER A 84 -7.23 8.56 -17.65
CA SER A 84 -7.75 9.50 -18.66
C SER A 84 -8.85 10.40 -18.10
N ASP A 85 -9.69 9.88 -17.20
CA ASP A 85 -10.82 10.62 -16.61
C ASP A 85 -10.50 11.29 -15.27
N ARG A 86 -9.23 11.63 -15.04
CA ARG A 86 -8.78 12.33 -13.84
C ARG A 86 -9.43 13.69 -13.68
N GLU A 87 -9.53 14.48 -14.74
CA GLU A 87 -10.13 15.82 -14.69
C GLU A 87 -11.61 15.77 -14.31
N TRP A 88 -12.35 14.84 -14.91
CA TRP A 88 -13.74 14.58 -14.53
C TRP A 88 -13.86 14.18 -13.06
N THR A 89 -12.95 13.33 -12.57
CA THR A 89 -12.93 12.92 -11.15
C THR A 89 -12.70 14.12 -10.22
N LEU A 90 -11.76 15.01 -10.57
CA LEU A 90 -11.49 16.23 -9.79
C LEU A 90 -12.71 17.16 -9.75
N ASP A 91 -13.40 17.34 -10.87
CA ASP A 91 -14.65 18.11 -10.92
C ASP A 91 -15.71 17.50 -9.99
N GLN A 92 -15.85 16.17 -9.95
CA GLN A 92 -16.77 15.52 -9.02
C GLN A 92 -16.37 15.77 -7.55
N ILE A 93 -15.08 15.69 -7.21
CA ILE A 93 -14.62 15.97 -5.83
C ILE A 93 -14.88 17.43 -5.44
N LYS A 94 -14.65 18.38 -6.34
CA LYS A 94 -14.97 19.80 -6.13
C LYS A 94 -16.47 20.02 -5.93
N LYS A 95 -17.32 19.38 -6.75
CA LYS A 95 -18.79 19.43 -6.60
C LYS A 95 -19.29 18.84 -5.27
N LEU A 96 -18.55 17.89 -4.71
CA LEU A 96 -18.80 17.33 -3.38
C LEU A 96 -18.25 18.20 -2.24
N GLY A 97 -17.68 19.38 -2.55
CA GLY A 97 -17.15 20.35 -1.59
C GLY A 97 -15.75 20.00 -1.07
N GLY A 98 -15.02 19.12 -1.74
CA GLY A 98 -13.65 18.79 -1.33
C GLY A 98 -12.69 19.96 -1.49
N THR A 99 -11.67 20.02 -0.62
CA THR A 99 -10.56 20.97 -0.67
C THR A 99 -9.22 20.25 -0.81
N SER A 100 -8.30 20.81 -1.60
CA SER A 100 -7.00 20.21 -1.84
C SER A 100 -6.09 20.32 -0.62
N LEU A 101 -5.28 19.28 -0.36
CA LEU A 101 -4.27 19.30 0.70
C LEU A 101 -3.03 20.04 0.21
N SER A 102 -2.69 21.17 0.84
CA SER A 102 -1.63 22.10 0.39
C SER A 102 -0.24 21.49 0.24
N TRP A 103 0.07 20.46 1.03
CA TRP A 103 1.36 19.77 1.07
C TRP A 103 1.41 18.55 0.14
N MET A 104 0.34 18.28 -0.61
CA MET A 104 0.28 17.22 -1.61
C MET A 104 0.46 17.79 -3.02
N PRO A 105 1.30 17.18 -3.87
CA PRO A 105 1.58 17.71 -5.20
C PRO A 105 0.35 17.61 -6.12
N GLU A 106 0.21 18.55 -7.05
CA GLU A 106 -0.68 18.48 -8.22
C GLU A 106 -2.16 18.14 -7.91
N ASP A 107 -2.73 18.62 -6.80
CA ASP A 107 -4.09 18.25 -6.37
C ASP A 107 -4.30 16.73 -6.27
N SER A 108 -3.25 16.00 -5.88
CA SER A 108 -3.28 14.53 -5.76
C SER A 108 -4.04 14.04 -4.54
N ALA A 109 -4.36 14.90 -3.57
CA ALA A 109 -5.11 14.53 -2.38
C ALA A 109 -5.99 15.66 -1.83
N TRP A 110 -7.10 15.25 -1.22
CA TRP A 110 -8.20 16.13 -0.87
C TRP A 110 -8.80 15.76 0.48
N VAL A 111 -9.33 16.77 1.17
CA VAL A 111 -10.19 16.66 2.37
C VAL A 111 -11.63 16.90 1.95
N MET A 112 -12.56 16.09 2.42
CA MET A 112 -14.00 16.25 2.18
C MET A 112 -14.66 17.03 3.33
N PRO A 113 -15.79 17.73 3.09
CA PRO A 113 -16.46 18.56 4.10
C PRO A 113 -17.29 17.74 5.11
N PHE A 114 -16.92 16.48 5.33
CA PHE A 114 -17.62 15.56 6.21
C PHE A 114 -16.64 14.59 6.88
N ALA A 115 -17.05 14.06 8.04
CA ALA A 115 -16.26 13.11 8.79
C ALA A 115 -16.09 11.78 8.05
N ARG A 116 -15.03 11.05 8.40
CA ARG A 116 -14.69 9.75 7.84
C ARG A 116 -15.85 8.76 7.95
N GLY A 117 -16.26 8.21 6.82
CA GLY A 117 -17.38 7.27 6.72
C GLY A 117 -18.76 7.90 6.93
N LYS A 118 -18.87 9.24 6.97
CA LYS A 118 -20.11 10.00 7.23
C LYS A 118 -20.48 10.93 6.07
N ALA A 119 -20.19 10.51 4.84
CA ALA A 119 -20.69 11.22 3.66
C ALA A 119 -22.22 11.34 3.73
N PRO A 120 -22.81 12.51 3.40
CA PRO A 120 -24.26 12.71 3.43
C PRO A 120 -25.00 11.69 2.58
N GLU A 121 -26.17 11.26 3.06
CA GLU A 121 -27.02 10.29 2.36
C GLU A 121 -27.41 10.78 0.96
N GLY A 122 -27.64 9.84 0.04
CA GLY A 122 -27.94 10.12 -1.36
C GLY A 122 -26.69 10.22 -2.23
N THR A 123 -26.63 11.25 -3.08
CA THR A 123 -25.60 11.38 -4.13
C THR A 123 -24.17 11.40 -3.58
N PRO A 124 -23.82 12.16 -2.51
CA PRO A 124 -22.45 12.21 -2.00
C PRO A 124 -21.94 10.83 -1.53
N GLN A 125 -22.72 10.12 -0.72
CA GLN A 125 -22.37 8.78 -0.24
C GLN A 125 -22.20 7.79 -1.41
N ARG A 126 -23.12 7.81 -2.38
CA ARG A 126 -23.06 6.93 -3.57
C ARG A 126 -21.83 7.25 -4.43
N MET A 127 -21.57 8.53 -4.73
CA MET A 127 -20.39 8.95 -5.49
C MET A 127 -19.09 8.53 -4.80
N MET A 128 -18.98 8.76 -3.50
CA MET A 128 -17.81 8.36 -2.73
C MET A 128 -17.57 6.84 -2.75
N ALA A 129 -18.63 6.03 -2.79
CA ALA A 129 -18.52 4.58 -2.94
C ALA A 129 -18.06 4.20 -4.35
N LEU A 130 -18.72 4.71 -5.39
CA LEU A 130 -18.41 4.40 -6.79
C LEU A 130 -17.01 4.84 -7.20
N LEU A 131 -16.59 6.06 -6.86
CA LEU A 131 -15.24 6.56 -7.14
C LEU A 131 -14.17 5.70 -6.45
N HIS A 132 -14.46 5.19 -5.25
CA HIS A 132 -13.56 4.28 -4.58
C HIS A 132 -13.53 2.91 -5.26
N GLU A 133 -14.68 2.26 -5.44
CA GLU A 133 -14.80 0.92 -6.01
C GLU A 133 -14.18 0.80 -7.40
N THR A 134 -14.24 1.88 -8.19
CA THR A 134 -13.70 1.93 -9.56
C THR A 134 -12.25 2.40 -9.64
N GLY A 135 -11.62 2.71 -8.52
CA GLY A 135 -10.20 3.08 -8.50
C GLY A 135 -9.89 4.49 -8.99
N ARG A 136 -10.86 5.40 -8.95
CA ARG A 136 -10.64 6.83 -9.21
C ARG A 136 -10.11 7.56 -7.98
N VAL A 137 -10.48 7.08 -6.79
CA VAL A 137 -9.96 7.59 -5.52
C VAL A 137 -9.53 6.47 -4.57
N THR A 138 -8.56 6.78 -3.73
CA THR A 138 -8.15 5.95 -2.59
C THR A 138 -8.35 6.73 -1.30
N ARG A 139 -9.25 6.26 -0.44
CA ARG A 139 -9.43 6.82 0.89
C ARG A 139 -8.21 6.49 1.74
N GLN A 140 -7.53 7.51 2.23
CA GLN A 140 -6.32 7.39 3.02
C GLN A 140 -6.24 8.59 3.95
N GLU A 141 -5.94 8.33 5.21
CA GLU A 141 -5.71 9.38 6.18
C GLU A 141 -4.53 10.27 5.77
N ALA A 142 -4.70 11.59 5.87
CA ALA A 142 -3.68 12.61 5.56
C ALA A 142 -2.29 12.26 6.13
N ALA A 143 -2.17 12.03 7.44
CA ALA A 143 -0.87 11.73 8.06
C ALA A 143 -0.19 10.47 7.46
N SER A 144 -0.97 9.48 7.04
CA SER A 144 -0.47 8.25 6.43
C SER A 144 0.09 8.45 5.02
N MET A 145 -0.10 9.63 4.40
CA MET A 145 0.46 9.97 3.08
C MET A 145 1.91 10.47 3.17
N LEU A 146 2.35 10.94 4.34
CA LEU A 146 3.64 11.60 4.55
C LEU A 146 4.86 10.72 4.23
N PRO A 147 4.91 9.42 4.60
CA PRO A 147 6.10 8.61 4.36
C PRO A 147 6.55 8.55 2.90
N VAL A 148 5.60 8.54 1.95
CA VAL A 148 5.94 8.50 0.52
C VAL A 148 6.49 9.85 0.05
N LEU A 149 5.99 10.97 0.58
CA LEU A 149 6.42 12.31 0.19
C LEU A 149 7.86 12.64 0.61
N LEU A 150 8.37 11.99 1.67
CA LEU A 150 9.72 12.23 2.17
C LEU A 150 10.80 11.54 1.32
N LEU A 151 10.41 10.61 0.45
CA LEU A 151 11.31 9.84 -0.39
C LEU A 151 11.66 10.58 -1.68
N ASN A 152 12.89 10.41 -2.13
CA ASN A 152 13.34 10.89 -3.45
C ASN A 152 13.11 9.77 -4.46
N LEU A 153 11.99 9.85 -5.18
CA LEU A 153 11.53 8.80 -6.09
C LEU A 153 11.86 9.18 -7.54
N THR A 154 12.32 8.20 -8.31
CA THR A 154 12.55 8.32 -9.76
C THR A 154 11.91 7.13 -10.47
N GLN A 155 11.76 7.22 -11.79
CA GLN A 155 11.22 6.13 -12.59
C GLN A 155 12.14 4.88 -12.64
N ASP A 156 13.38 4.99 -12.16
CA ASP A 156 14.32 3.86 -12.04
C ASP A 156 14.36 3.24 -10.63
N THR A 157 13.57 3.79 -9.70
CA THR A 157 13.54 3.35 -8.31
C THR A 157 12.85 1.98 -8.16
N LEU A 158 13.56 1.04 -7.54
CA LEU A 158 13.03 -0.19 -6.98
C LEU A 158 12.83 0.00 -5.47
N ALA A 159 11.57 0.12 -5.07
CA ALA A 159 11.19 0.39 -3.71
C ALA A 159 10.62 -0.84 -3.00
N LEU A 160 10.71 -0.85 -1.67
CA LEU A 160 10.15 -1.86 -0.78
C LEU A 160 9.18 -1.21 0.21
N ASP A 161 7.97 -1.75 0.31
CA ASP A 161 7.08 -1.55 1.46
C ASP A 161 7.09 -2.81 2.31
N LEU A 162 7.69 -2.75 3.50
CA LEU A 162 7.90 -3.91 4.38
C LEU A 162 6.60 -4.47 4.97
N CYS A 163 5.61 -3.61 5.17
CA CYS A 163 4.39 -3.87 5.95
C CYS A 163 3.18 -3.28 5.21
N ALA A 164 2.97 -3.76 3.99
CA ALA A 164 2.21 -3.03 2.99
C ALA A 164 0.69 -3.01 3.19
N ALA A 165 0.07 -4.04 3.79
CA ALA A 165 -1.38 -4.11 3.80
C ALA A 165 -2.02 -3.12 4.81
N PRO A 166 -3.17 -2.51 4.50
CA PRO A 166 -4.09 -2.83 3.40
C PRO A 166 -3.67 -2.30 2.01
N GLY A 167 -2.59 -1.52 1.92
CA GLY A 167 -1.98 -1.12 0.66
C GLY A 167 -1.84 0.38 0.44
N SER A 168 -2.32 1.25 1.35
CA SER A 168 -2.39 2.70 1.09
C SER A 168 -1.05 3.33 0.71
N LYS A 169 0.03 3.01 1.45
CA LYS A 169 1.38 3.49 1.18
C LYS A 169 2.00 2.81 -0.03
N ALA A 170 1.90 1.48 -0.12
CA ALA A 170 2.36 0.71 -1.27
C ALA A 170 1.75 1.20 -2.60
N THR A 171 0.43 1.51 -2.63
CA THR A 171 -0.22 2.00 -3.84
C THR A 171 0.11 3.46 -4.12
N GLN A 172 0.25 4.30 -3.09
CA GLN A 172 0.73 5.68 -3.26
C GLN A 172 2.15 5.71 -3.86
N LEU A 173 3.03 4.84 -3.37
CA LEU A 173 4.38 4.67 -3.87
C LEU A 173 4.37 4.15 -5.32
N ALA A 174 3.52 3.18 -5.64
CA ALA A 174 3.38 2.66 -7.00
C ALA A 174 2.82 3.71 -7.98
N GLU A 175 1.87 4.55 -7.54
CA GLU A 175 1.36 5.68 -8.34
C GLU A 175 2.47 6.72 -8.60
N ALA A 176 3.32 7.02 -7.62
CA ALA A 176 4.45 7.94 -7.80
C ALA A 176 5.57 7.38 -8.71
N LEU A 177 5.72 6.05 -8.74
CA LEU A 177 6.74 5.35 -9.53
C LEU A 177 6.26 4.90 -10.91
N HIS A 178 5.00 5.15 -11.26
CA HIS A 178 4.45 4.75 -12.55
C HIS A 178 5.00 5.63 -13.69
N PRO A 179 5.30 5.07 -14.88
CA PRO A 179 5.06 3.68 -15.26
C PRO A 179 6.20 2.69 -14.96
N SER A 180 7.43 3.15 -14.70
CA SER A 180 8.61 2.28 -14.82
C SER A 180 9.15 1.73 -13.49
N GLY A 181 9.10 2.52 -12.42
CA GLY A 181 9.62 2.16 -11.11
C GLY A 181 8.76 1.09 -10.45
N VAL A 182 9.36 0.23 -9.63
CA VAL A 182 8.69 -0.97 -9.09
C VAL A 182 8.59 -0.92 -7.58
N VAL A 183 7.43 -1.31 -7.05
CA VAL A 183 7.22 -1.54 -5.61
C VAL A 183 7.16 -3.02 -5.30
N VAL A 184 8.06 -3.51 -4.45
CA VAL A 184 7.89 -4.79 -3.76
C VAL A 184 7.08 -4.52 -2.49
N ALA A 185 5.87 -5.07 -2.41
CA ALA A 185 4.94 -4.85 -1.31
C ALA A 185 4.78 -6.14 -0.49
N ASN A 186 5.27 -6.14 0.75
CA ASN A 186 5.29 -7.32 1.61
C ASN A 186 4.15 -7.29 2.64
N GLU A 187 3.45 -8.42 2.79
CA GLU A 187 2.47 -8.62 3.87
C GLU A 187 2.54 -10.07 4.37
N PRO A 188 2.81 -10.31 5.67
CA PRO A 188 2.88 -11.67 6.21
C PRO A 188 1.51 -12.37 6.27
N VAL A 189 0.42 -11.64 6.54
CA VAL A 189 -0.92 -12.21 6.78
C VAL A 189 -1.68 -12.37 5.47
N SER A 190 -1.97 -13.62 5.10
CA SER A 190 -2.65 -13.96 3.85
C SER A 190 -3.99 -13.24 3.64
N GLY A 191 -4.78 -13.07 4.71
CA GLY A 191 -6.05 -12.33 4.66
C GLY A 191 -5.87 -10.87 4.26
N ARG A 192 -4.89 -10.18 4.86
CA ARG A 192 -4.56 -8.78 4.55
C ARG A 192 -3.87 -8.64 3.20
N LEU A 193 -3.10 -9.64 2.78
CA LEU A 193 -2.48 -9.70 1.45
C LEU A 193 -3.53 -9.65 0.34
N ASN A 194 -4.70 -10.30 0.52
CA ASN A 194 -5.79 -10.22 -0.46
C ASN A 194 -6.35 -8.80 -0.59
N MET A 195 -6.38 -8.00 0.49
CA MET A 195 -6.77 -6.59 0.40
C MET A 195 -5.78 -5.78 -0.42
N LEU A 196 -4.48 -6.02 -0.22
CA LEU A 196 -3.41 -5.39 -1.02
C LEU A 196 -3.54 -5.75 -2.52
N VAL A 197 -3.79 -7.03 -2.83
CA VAL A 197 -4.05 -7.49 -4.21
C VAL A 197 -5.29 -6.82 -4.80
N SER A 198 -6.36 -6.68 -4.01
CA SER A 198 -7.59 -6.01 -4.43
C SER A 198 -7.34 -4.53 -4.72
N ASN A 199 -6.62 -3.81 -3.84
CA ASN A 199 -6.29 -2.40 -4.04
C ASN A 199 -5.40 -2.18 -5.26
N ARG A 200 -4.38 -3.01 -5.47
CA ARG A 200 -3.56 -2.99 -6.69
C ARG A 200 -4.39 -3.22 -7.96
N SER A 201 -5.40 -4.10 -7.90
CA SER A 201 -6.31 -4.36 -9.04
C SER A 201 -7.20 -3.18 -9.35
N ARG A 202 -7.84 -2.65 -8.31
CA ARG A 202 -8.75 -1.51 -8.39
C ARG A 202 -8.08 -0.28 -8.98
N LEU A 203 -6.86 0.02 -8.54
CA LEU A 203 -6.07 1.16 -9.02
C LEU A 203 -5.28 0.89 -10.30
N SER A 204 -5.36 -0.33 -10.83
CA SER A 204 -4.75 -0.73 -12.10
C SER A 204 -3.23 -0.55 -12.15
N LEU A 205 -2.57 -0.82 -11.02
CA LEU A 205 -1.13 -0.65 -10.86
C LEU A 205 -0.38 -1.88 -11.35
N ALA A 206 0.31 -1.75 -12.48
CA ALA A 206 1.13 -2.81 -13.08
C ALA A 206 2.53 -2.95 -12.47
N ASN A 207 2.99 -1.95 -11.74
CA ASN A 207 4.36 -1.84 -11.24
C ASN A 207 4.55 -2.32 -9.79
N MET A 208 3.84 -3.39 -9.41
CA MET A 208 3.91 -3.96 -8.05
C MET A 208 4.23 -5.45 -8.05
N VAL A 209 5.10 -5.87 -7.14
CA VAL A 209 5.37 -7.28 -6.81
C VAL A 209 4.91 -7.52 -5.37
N ILE A 210 3.89 -8.35 -5.18
CA ILE A 210 3.32 -8.62 -3.85
C ILE A 210 3.96 -9.88 -3.28
N THR A 211 4.51 -9.79 -2.07
CA THR A 211 5.25 -10.88 -1.41
C THR A 211 4.67 -11.23 -0.06
N GLN A 212 4.92 -12.45 0.40
CA GLN A 212 4.46 -12.93 1.70
C GLN A 212 5.60 -13.44 2.56
N HIS A 213 6.12 -12.56 3.42
CA HIS A 213 7.14 -12.87 4.42
C HIS A 213 6.85 -12.18 5.74
N ASP A 214 7.37 -12.76 6.82
CA ASP A 214 7.65 -12.00 8.03
C ASP A 214 8.64 -10.88 7.69
N GLY A 215 8.29 -9.63 8.00
CA GLY A 215 9.11 -8.45 7.67
C GLY A 215 10.53 -8.52 8.24
N ARG A 216 10.72 -9.22 9.37
CA ARG A 216 12.03 -9.46 10.00
C ARG A 216 12.94 -10.38 9.18
N HIS A 217 12.34 -11.17 8.28
CA HIS A 217 13.00 -12.24 7.54
C HIS A 217 12.72 -12.18 6.04
N LEU A 218 12.32 -11.00 5.52
CA LEU A 218 12.11 -10.78 4.09
C LEU A 218 13.32 -11.27 3.28
N GLY A 219 13.10 -11.99 2.18
CA GLY A 219 14.19 -12.49 1.33
C GLY A 219 15.06 -11.38 0.72
N ARG A 220 16.30 -11.71 0.35
CA ARG A 220 17.13 -10.81 -0.47
C ARG A 220 16.58 -10.72 -1.90
N ILE A 221 16.95 -9.64 -2.58
CA ILE A 221 16.85 -9.50 -4.04
C ILE A 221 18.27 -9.52 -4.64
N PRO A 222 18.45 -9.62 -5.97
CA PRO A 222 19.75 -9.44 -6.58
C PRO A 222 20.39 -8.08 -6.22
N PRO A 223 21.73 -7.97 -6.24
CA PRO A 223 22.43 -6.69 -6.01
C PRO A 223 21.97 -5.57 -6.98
N PRO A 224 22.03 -4.29 -6.57
CA PRO A 224 22.65 -3.78 -5.33
C PRO A 224 21.73 -3.80 -4.09
N GLY A 225 20.45 -4.15 -4.24
CA GLY A 225 19.43 -4.02 -3.20
C GLY A 225 18.29 -3.11 -3.64
N PHE A 226 17.52 -2.62 -2.67
CA PHE A 226 16.44 -1.64 -2.90
C PHE A 226 16.99 -0.23 -2.82
N ASP A 227 16.48 0.66 -3.66
CA ASP A 227 16.92 2.06 -3.63
C ASP A 227 16.18 2.84 -2.52
N THR A 228 14.97 2.39 -2.19
CA THR A 228 14.11 3.02 -1.20
C THR A 228 13.32 1.99 -0.39
N VAL A 229 13.14 2.24 0.91
CA VAL A 229 12.36 1.39 1.82
C VAL A 229 11.34 2.21 2.63
N ILE A 230 10.11 1.74 2.72
CA ILE A 230 9.12 2.18 3.71
C ILE A 230 9.05 1.12 4.81
N ALA A 231 9.40 1.53 6.02
CA ALA A 231 9.27 0.78 7.26
C ALA A 231 8.14 1.39 8.11
N ASP A 232 6.90 1.30 7.62
CA ASP A 232 5.68 1.61 8.38
C ASP A 232 5.36 0.42 9.29
N VAL A 233 6.02 0.37 10.45
CA VAL A 233 6.02 -0.83 11.28
C VAL A 233 4.73 -0.97 12.08
N PRO A 234 4.29 -2.22 12.39
CA PRO A 234 3.24 -2.44 13.37
C PRO A 234 3.58 -1.77 14.69
N CYS A 235 2.62 -1.03 15.24
CA CYS A 235 2.75 -0.29 16.49
C CYS A 235 1.48 -0.44 17.33
N THR A 236 1.53 0.07 18.56
CA THR A 236 0.36 0.04 19.46
C THR A 236 -0.78 0.94 19.00
N GLY A 237 -0.53 1.85 18.05
CA GLY A 237 -1.54 2.72 17.47
C GLY A 237 -2.08 3.76 18.44
N THR A 238 -1.29 4.20 19.42
CA THR A 238 -1.73 5.21 20.42
C THR A 238 -2.18 6.53 19.80
N ALA A 239 -1.69 6.86 18.60
CA ALA A 239 -2.08 8.04 17.87
C ALA A 239 -3.27 7.80 16.91
N THR A 240 -4.01 6.70 17.11
CA THR A 240 -5.16 6.32 16.26
C THR A 240 -6.50 6.41 16.99
N THR A 241 -6.56 7.02 18.17
CA THR A 241 -7.75 7.17 19.03
C THR A 241 -9.01 7.65 18.30
N ARG A 242 -8.85 8.52 17.30
CA ARG A 242 -9.92 9.05 16.44
C ARG A 242 -10.56 8.02 15.49
N LYS A 243 -9.90 6.86 15.28
CA LYS A 243 -10.38 5.74 14.44
C LYS A 243 -10.39 4.38 15.14
N ASN A 244 -9.59 4.21 16.20
CA ASN A 244 -9.49 3.01 17.02
C ASN A 244 -9.73 3.38 18.48
N ARG A 245 -10.99 3.21 18.92
CA ARG A 245 -11.44 3.67 20.24
C ARG A 245 -10.90 2.81 21.38
N ASP A 246 -10.59 1.54 21.11
CA ASP A 246 -10.10 0.59 22.12
C ASP A 246 -8.82 1.04 22.82
N VAL A 247 -8.02 1.88 22.15
CA VAL A 247 -6.78 2.44 22.70
C VAL A 247 -7.04 3.10 24.06
N TRP A 248 -8.18 3.79 24.24
CA TRP A 248 -8.53 4.46 25.50
C TRP A 248 -8.73 3.51 26.69
N TRP A 249 -9.10 2.25 26.44
CA TRP A 249 -9.39 1.27 27.48
C TRP A 249 -8.26 0.27 27.69
N ASN A 250 -7.61 -0.14 26.60
CA ASN A 250 -6.75 -1.32 26.59
C ASN A 250 -5.26 -1.00 26.57
N TRP A 251 -4.88 0.21 26.16
CA TRP A 251 -3.47 0.55 26.03
C TRP A 251 -2.81 0.85 27.39
N THR A 252 -1.59 0.33 27.56
CA THR A 252 -0.67 0.68 28.65
C THR A 252 0.75 0.77 28.09
N PRO A 253 1.68 1.52 28.72
CA PRO A 253 3.06 1.65 28.24
C PRO A 253 3.84 0.32 28.13
N LYS A 254 3.40 -0.75 28.81
CA LYS A 254 3.97 -2.10 28.61
C LYS A 254 3.83 -2.60 27.17
N GLU A 255 2.74 -2.26 26.49
CA GLU A 255 2.52 -2.72 25.12
C GLU A 255 3.52 -2.07 24.14
N GLY A 256 3.89 -0.80 24.36
CA GLY A 256 4.94 -0.12 23.59
C GLY A 256 6.30 -0.83 23.74
N ARG A 257 6.73 -1.08 24.98
CA ARG A 257 7.94 -1.86 25.28
C ARG A 257 7.93 -3.26 24.66
N ARG A 258 6.78 -3.93 24.66
CA ARG A 258 6.64 -5.26 24.06
C ARG A 258 6.83 -5.23 22.53
N MET A 259 6.39 -4.16 21.86
CA MET A 259 6.51 -4.01 20.41
C MET A 259 7.91 -3.60 19.94
N PHE A 260 8.66 -2.90 20.79
CA PHE A 260 9.99 -2.34 20.50
C PHE A 260 10.90 -3.29 19.70
N ASN A 261 11.15 -4.50 20.22
CA ASN A 261 12.08 -5.44 19.56
C ASN A 261 11.61 -5.83 18.16
N MET A 262 10.30 -6.02 17.96
CA MET A 262 9.76 -6.36 16.64
C MET A 262 9.94 -5.19 15.66
N GLN A 263 9.70 -3.96 16.10
CA GLN A 263 9.87 -2.75 15.30
C GLN A 263 11.33 -2.57 14.87
N VAL A 264 12.27 -2.71 15.82
CA VAL A 264 13.71 -2.69 15.56
C VAL A 264 14.10 -3.78 14.56
N GLU A 265 13.68 -5.03 14.76
CA GLU A 265 14.01 -6.14 13.87
C GLU A 265 13.49 -5.95 12.44
N ILE A 266 12.27 -5.44 12.27
CA ILE A 266 11.69 -5.14 10.94
C ILE A 266 12.47 -4.01 10.27
N ALA A 267 12.70 -2.89 10.97
CA ALA A 267 13.38 -1.74 10.40
C ALA A 267 14.87 -2.05 10.10
N MET A 268 15.55 -2.82 10.95
CA MET A 268 16.89 -3.33 10.67
C MET A 268 16.93 -4.21 9.43
N ARG A 269 15.89 -5.03 9.19
CA ARG A 269 15.81 -5.85 7.98
C ARG A 269 15.69 -4.97 6.74
N GLY A 270 14.88 -3.91 6.80
CA GLY A 270 14.77 -2.88 5.76
C GLY A 270 16.12 -2.22 5.47
N ALA A 271 16.77 -1.70 6.50
CA ALA A 271 18.08 -1.08 6.40
C ALA A 271 19.14 -1.99 5.77
N ALA A 272 19.17 -3.27 6.15
CA ALA A 272 20.13 -4.22 5.60
C ALA A 272 19.90 -4.51 4.10
N LEU A 273 18.67 -4.33 3.60
CA LEU A 273 18.28 -4.54 2.21
C LEU A 273 18.43 -3.27 1.34
N LEU A 274 18.65 -2.12 1.98
CA LEU A 274 18.81 -0.82 1.34
C LEU A 274 20.20 -0.72 0.67
N ALA A 275 20.20 -0.37 -0.61
CA ALA A 275 21.42 -0.11 -1.37
C ALA A 275 22.14 1.14 -0.82
N PRO A 276 23.47 1.25 -1.00
CA PRO A 276 24.22 2.44 -0.61
C PRO A 276 23.66 3.69 -1.30
N GLY A 277 23.51 4.77 -0.54
CA GLY A 277 22.88 6.02 -1.00
C GLY A 277 21.35 6.00 -0.98
N GLY A 278 20.73 4.84 -0.80
CA GLY A 278 19.29 4.70 -0.68
C GLY A 278 18.72 5.26 0.62
N SER A 279 17.42 5.55 0.61
CA SER A 279 16.70 6.12 1.76
C SER A 279 15.63 5.17 2.32
N MET A 280 15.49 5.14 3.64
CA MET A 280 14.44 4.45 4.35
C MET A 280 13.62 5.43 5.18
N VAL A 281 12.30 5.37 5.08
CA VAL A 281 11.41 6.07 6.00
C VAL A 281 10.91 5.09 7.04
N TYR A 282 11.23 5.34 8.30
CA TYR A 282 10.59 4.71 9.45
C TYR A 282 9.39 5.54 9.88
N SER A 283 8.24 4.89 10.07
CA SER A 283 7.05 5.57 10.54
C SER A 283 6.18 4.72 11.46
N THR A 284 5.47 5.38 12.37
CA THR A 284 4.45 4.78 13.22
C THR A 284 3.25 5.70 13.35
N CYS A 285 2.10 5.14 13.75
CA CYS A 285 0.97 5.91 14.27
C CYS A 285 0.89 5.81 15.80
N SER A 286 2.04 5.95 16.46
CA SER A 286 2.18 5.98 17.92
C SER A 286 2.73 7.32 18.39
N ILE A 287 2.26 7.79 19.55
CA ILE A 287 2.85 8.92 20.26
C ILE A 287 3.93 8.50 21.25
N ASP A 288 4.02 7.21 21.59
CA ASP A 288 4.96 6.66 22.58
C ASP A 288 6.42 6.78 22.08
N PRO A 289 7.31 7.50 22.80
CA PRO A 289 8.72 7.62 22.42
C PRO A 289 9.46 6.28 22.36
N ILE A 290 8.98 5.25 23.08
CA ILE A 290 9.54 3.90 23.02
C ILE A 290 9.39 3.29 21.63
N GLU A 291 8.27 3.54 20.96
CA GLU A 291 8.04 3.03 19.59
C GLU A 291 8.64 3.93 18.51
N ASN A 292 9.18 5.08 18.89
CA ASN A 292 9.58 6.14 17.99
C ASN A 292 11.10 6.39 18.10
N GLU A 293 11.53 7.36 18.89
CA GLU A 293 12.93 7.76 18.99
C GLU A 293 13.81 6.69 19.61
N ALA A 294 13.29 5.86 20.53
CA ALA A 294 14.06 4.74 21.04
C ALA A 294 14.37 3.73 19.93
N VAL A 295 13.43 3.45 19.02
CA VAL A 295 13.66 2.57 17.87
C VAL A 295 14.67 3.19 16.92
N VAL A 296 14.55 4.48 16.59
CA VAL A 296 15.49 5.19 15.72
C VAL A 296 16.91 5.21 16.32
N ALA A 297 17.03 5.51 17.61
CA ALA A 297 18.30 5.48 18.33
C ALA A 297 18.93 4.07 18.29
N GLU A 298 18.13 3.03 18.53
CA GLU A 298 18.62 1.64 18.45
C GLU A 298 19.03 1.23 17.03
N LEU A 299 18.32 1.71 16.00
CA LEU A 299 18.72 1.51 14.61
C LEU A 299 20.08 2.16 14.33
N LEU A 300 20.31 3.40 14.76
CA LEU A 300 21.58 4.09 14.57
C LEU A 300 22.73 3.41 15.32
N ARG A 301 22.47 2.90 16.54
CA ARG A 301 23.45 2.10 17.31
C ARG A 301 23.83 0.81 16.59
N ARG A 302 22.85 0.07 16.06
CA ARG A 302 23.06 -1.28 15.50
C ARG A 302 23.41 -1.29 14.01
N CYS A 303 23.14 -0.20 13.31
CA CYS A 303 23.38 -0.03 11.88
C CYS A 303 24.22 1.24 11.65
N PRO A 304 25.51 1.26 12.01
CA PRO A 304 26.37 2.45 11.91
C PRO A 304 26.59 2.93 10.45
N TYR A 305 26.22 2.12 9.47
CA TYR A 305 26.18 2.48 8.05
C TYR A 305 24.98 3.37 7.68
N LEU A 306 24.07 3.62 8.62
CA LEU A 306 22.97 4.57 8.47
C LEU A 306 23.33 5.94 9.05
N GLU A 307 22.60 6.94 8.60
CA GLU A 307 22.51 8.24 9.23
C GLU A 307 21.06 8.72 9.22
N LEU A 308 20.69 9.53 10.21
CA LEU A 308 19.42 10.23 10.19
C LEU A 308 19.55 11.47 9.31
N VAL A 309 18.65 11.60 8.34
CA VAL A 309 18.52 12.78 7.50
C VAL A 309 17.42 13.66 8.11
N PRO A 310 17.73 14.89 8.55
CA PRO A 310 16.71 15.81 9.03
C PRO A 310 15.61 16.04 7.99
N ILE A 311 14.35 15.99 8.42
CA ILE A 311 13.22 16.28 7.55
C ILE A 311 13.13 17.80 7.35
N ASP A 312 13.07 18.21 6.07
CA ASP A 312 12.86 19.60 5.68
C ASP A 312 11.36 19.91 5.65
N ASP A 313 10.90 20.66 6.65
CA ASP A 313 9.49 21.03 6.82
C ASP A 313 8.97 21.91 5.68
N SER A 314 9.85 22.61 4.94
CA SER A 314 9.45 23.42 3.78
C SER A 314 8.87 22.59 2.63
N ARG A 315 9.17 21.28 2.59
CA ARG A 315 8.59 20.32 1.64
C ARG A 315 7.12 19.99 1.94
N LEU A 316 6.63 20.37 3.12
CA LEU A 316 5.30 20.03 3.64
C LEU A 316 4.53 21.29 4.06
N PRO A 317 4.28 22.23 3.12
CA PRO A 317 3.70 23.53 3.43
C PRO A 317 2.30 23.42 4.03
N GLY A 318 2.08 24.11 5.14
CA GLY A 318 0.80 24.12 5.87
C GLY A 318 0.65 23.00 6.88
N LEU A 319 1.63 22.10 7.03
CA LEU A 319 1.68 21.16 8.15
C LEU A 319 2.53 21.70 9.30
N MET A 320 1.96 21.67 10.50
CA MET A 320 2.72 21.89 11.73
C MET A 320 3.31 20.56 12.19
N LEU A 321 4.64 20.47 12.11
CA LEU A 321 5.43 19.33 12.55
C LEU A 321 6.27 19.73 13.76
N HIS A 322 6.43 18.79 14.70
CA HIS A 322 7.26 18.97 15.89
C HIS A 322 8.54 18.16 15.76
N PRO A 323 9.68 18.65 16.27
CA PRO A 323 10.92 17.88 16.28
C PRO A 323 10.77 16.59 17.10
N GLY A 324 11.58 15.59 16.74
CA GLY A 324 11.75 14.39 17.56
C GLY A 324 12.29 14.71 18.96
N MET A 325 12.02 13.83 19.92
CA MET A 325 12.54 13.93 21.27
C MET A 325 13.97 13.38 21.33
N ASN A 326 14.85 14.07 22.05
CA ASN A 326 16.20 13.59 22.34
C ASN A 326 16.37 13.09 23.79
N ASP A 327 15.33 13.27 24.60
CA ASP A 327 15.20 12.69 25.93
C ASP A 327 13.74 12.27 26.19
N TRP A 328 13.54 11.20 26.93
CA TRP A 328 12.21 10.70 27.28
C TRP A 328 12.22 9.85 28.56
N PRO A 329 11.18 9.93 29.40
CA PRO A 329 11.07 9.09 30.58
C PRO A 329 10.58 7.68 30.22
N CYS A 330 10.86 6.72 31.10
CA CYS A 330 10.21 5.41 31.08
C CYS A 330 8.92 5.47 31.90
N PHE A 331 7.78 5.19 31.29
CA PHE A 331 6.47 5.25 31.98
C PHE A 331 6.12 3.94 32.69
N ASP A 332 5.42 3.99 33.83
CA ASP A 332 4.81 2.83 34.47
C ASP A 332 3.56 2.34 33.69
N GLN A 333 2.63 1.59 34.31
CA GLN A 333 1.43 1.14 33.61
C GLN A 333 0.34 2.22 33.52
N ASP A 334 0.42 3.25 34.36
CA ASP A 334 -0.53 4.34 34.49
C ASP A 334 -0.08 5.60 33.72
N GLY A 335 1.00 5.48 32.93
CA GLY A 335 1.53 6.57 32.10
C GLY A 335 2.31 7.61 32.89
N VAL A 336 2.74 7.29 34.11
CA VAL A 336 3.53 8.19 34.96
C VAL A 336 5.03 7.85 34.83
N PRO A 337 5.94 8.83 34.76
CA PRO A 337 7.38 8.58 34.74
C PRO A 337 7.83 7.75 35.95
N ALA A 338 8.38 6.57 35.68
CA ALA A 338 8.92 5.67 36.69
C ALA A 338 10.29 6.16 37.19
N ASN A 339 10.47 6.18 38.51
CA ASN A 339 11.73 6.50 39.13
C ASN A 339 12.77 5.38 38.96
N LYS A 340 14.03 5.65 39.35
CA LYS A 340 15.14 4.70 39.18
C LYS A 340 14.89 3.31 39.81
N ARG A 341 14.18 3.24 40.94
CA ARG A 341 13.87 1.96 41.61
C ARG A 341 12.75 1.20 40.90
N GLU A 342 11.73 1.92 40.45
CA GLU A 342 10.58 1.36 39.73
C GLU A 342 10.97 0.81 38.36
N ARG A 343 11.90 1.48 37.66
CA ARG A 343 12.41 1.05 36.35
C ARG A 343 12.89 -0.41 36.35
N ALA A 344 13.51 -0.88 37.43
CA ALA A 344 14.00 -2.26 37.55
C ALA A 344 12.87 -3.31 37.50
N ASN A 345 11.64 -2.92 37.84
CA ASN A 345 10.47 -3.80 37.88
C ASN A 345 9.52 -3.60 36.69
N LEU A 346 9.86 -2.69 35.76
CA LEU A 346 9.00 -2.43 34.61
C LEU A 346 9.05 -3.62 33.62
N PRO A 347 7.89 -4.15 33.20
CA PRO A 347 7.83 -5.29 32.32
C PRO A 347 8.42 -4.96 30.94
N PHE A 348 9.28 -5.86 30.45
CA PHE A 348 9.98 -5.78 29.17
C PHE A 348 10.97 -4.61 29.01
N LEU A 349 11.21 -3.82 30.05
CA LEU A 349 12.19 -2.74 29.97
C LEU A 349 13.60 -3.33 29.85
N THR A 350 14.35 -2.84 28.87
CA THR A 350 15.77 -3.13 28.66
C THR A 350 16.52 -1.83 28.41
N ASP A 351 17.84 -1.86 28.45
CA ASP A 351 18.66 -0.67 28.25
C ASP A 351 18.46 0.00 26.87
N SER A 352 18.08 -0.76 25.83
CA SER A 352 17.80 -0.20 24.49
C SER A 352 16.57 0.72 24.45
N HIS A 353 15.70 0.66 25.46
CA HIS A 353 14.52 1.53 25.58
C HIS A 353 14.84 2.92 26.15
N LEU A 354 15.99 3.04 26.82
CA LEU A 354 16.38 4.25 27.53
C LEU A 354 16.81 5.34 26.55
N SER A 355 16.55 6.60 26.91
CA SER A 355 17.09 7.75 26.18
C SER A 355 18.62 7.75 26.21
N PRO A 356 19.29 8.41 25.26
CA PRO A 356 20.75 8.54 25.28
C PRO A 356 21.27 9.10 26.61
N SER A 357 20.63 10.15 27.14
CA SER A 357 20.95 10.76 28.43
C SER A 357 20.85 9.80 29.62
N ASP A 358 19.78 8.99 29.65
CA ASP A 358 19.59 7.97 30.68
C ASP A 358 20.65 6.86 30.58
N ARG A 359 21.09 6.50 29.37
CA ARG A 359 22.12 5.46 29.15
C ARG A 359 23.49 5.90 29.66
N ILE A 360 23.89 7.14 29.38
CA ILE A 360 25.12 7.75 29.90
C ILE A 360 25.05 7.80 31.45
N THR A 361 23.96 8.32 32.00
CA THR A 361 23.82 8.51 33.46
C THR A 361 23.76 7.19 34.24
N LYS A 362 23.24 6.12 33.64
CA LYS A 362 23.09 4.81 34.29
C LYS A 362 24.43 4.04 34.39
N GLY A 363 25.51 4.55 33.78
CA GLY A 363 26.82 3.87 33.79
C GLY A 363 26.80 2.55 33.03
N ILE A 364 25.91 2.41 32.05
CA ILE A 364 25.98 1.32 31.08
C ILE A 364 27.26 1.53 30.27
N GLU A 365 28.00 0.47 29.96
CA GLU A 365 29.15 0.56 29.06
C GLU A 365 28.65 0.98 27.66
N VAL A 366 28.73 2.28 27.39
CA VAL A 366 28.31 2.92 26.14
C VAL A 366 29.42 3.82 25.62
N ASP A 367 29.42 4.05 24.32
CA ASP A 367 30.20 5.13 23.73
C ASP A 367 29.48 6.46 24.03
N GLU A 368 29.95 7.20 25.05
CA GLU A 368 29.34 8.46 25.48
C GLU A 368 29.34 9.53 24.37
N GLN A 369 30.36 9.52 23.50
CA GLN A 369 30.44 10.45 22.37
C GLN A 369 29.34 10.14 21.37
N PHE A 370 29.13 8.85 21.08
CA PHE A 370 28.05 8.42 20.19
C PHE A 370 26.66 8.71 20.78
N GLU A 371 26.44 8.46 22.07
CA GLU A 371 25.15 8.80 22.71
C GLU A 371 24.90 10.31 22.71
N THR A 372 25.93 11.13 22.89
CA THR A 372 25.81 12.60 22.77
C THR A 372 25.47 13.02 21.33
N GLN A 373 26.07 12.38 20.33
CA GLN A 373 25.70 12.60 18.93
C GLN A 373 24.23 12.23 18.67
N LEU A 374 23.72 11.15 19.29
CA LEU A 374 22.30 10.80 19.19
C LEU A 374 21.39 11.90 19.73
N ILE A 375 21.75 12.55 20.84
CA ILE A 375 20.99 13.66 21.42
C ILE A 375 20.86 14.83 20.42
N GLU A 376 21.92 15.10 19.66
CA GLU A 376 21.94 16.18 18.66
C GLU A 376 21.13 15.86 17.41
N VAL A 377 21.14 14.60 16.94
CA VAL A 377 20.50 14.24 15.67
C VAL A 377 19.03 13.85 15.81
N LEU A 378 18.59 13.25 16.91
CA LEU A 378 17.21 12.77 17.09
C LEU A 378 16.11 13.83 16.84
N PRO A 379 16.30 15.13 17.16
CA PRO A 379 15.38 16.20 16.78
C PRO A 379 15.15 16.35 15.27
N GLY A 380 15.98 15.73 14.43
CA GLY A 380 15.79 15.60 12.99
C GLY A 380 14.61 14.71 12.58
N CYS A 381 14.07 13.89 13.50
CA CYS A 381 12.78 13.21 13.30
C CYS A 381 11.63 14.23 13.36
N ARG A 382 10.41 13.80 12.98
CA ARG A 382 9.20 14.61 13.09
C ARG A 382 8.04 13.87 13.75
N ARG A 383 7.30 14.63 14.55
CA ARG A 383 6.06 14.24 15.21
C ARG A 383 4.92 15.10 14.68
N LEU A 384 3.78 14.45 14.49
CA LEU A 384 2.51 15.07 14.17
C LEU A 384 1.56 14.81 15.34
N TRP A 385 0.97 15.86 15.89
CA TRP A 385 -0.07 15.75 16.90
C TRP A 385 -1.45 15.96 16.29
N HIS A 386 -2.49 15.48 16.99
CA HIS A 386 -3.87 15.54 16.52
C HIS A 386 -4.36 16.96 16.27
N MET A 387 -4.18 17.83 17.26
CA MET A 387 -4.77 19.17 17.33
C MET A 387 -4.15 20.16 16.34
N ASP A 388 -2.93 19.91 15.89
CA ASP A 388 -2.19 20.89 15.09
C ASP A 388 -2.64 20.92 13.62
N ASN A 389 -3.17 19.80 13.11
CA ASN A 389 -3.43 19.60 11.68
C ASN A 389 -4.81 19.00 11.38
N ASP A 390 -5.62 18.74 12.41
CA ASP A 390 -6.85 17.94 12.30
C ASP A 390 -6.63 16.56 11.64
N THR A 391 -5.54 15.90 12.02
CA THR A 391 -5.18 14.55 11.56
C THR A 391 -5.14 13.53 12.71
N GLY A 392 -4.80 12.28 12.42
CA GLY A 392 -4.23 11.39 13.44
C GLY A 392 -2.85 11.89 13.85
N GLY A 393 -2.30 11.31 14.91
CA GLY A 393 -0.89 11.57 15.25
C GLY A 393 0.01 10.59 14.51
N PHE A 394 1.26 10.99 14.31
CA PHE A 394 2.19 10.25 13.47
C PHE A 394 3.65 10.54 13.82
N PHE A 395 4.54 9.60 13.55
CA PHE A 395 5.98 9.76 13.71
C PHE A 395 6.71 9.41 12.41
N LEU A 396 7.75 10.20 12.09
CA LEU A 396 8.52 10.09 10.86
C LEU A 396 10.01 10.23 11.15
N ALA A 397 10.82 9.31 10.61
CA ALA A 397 12.26 9.43 10.57
C ALA A 397 12.78 8.99 9.19
N VAL A 398 13.65 9.80 8.58
CA VAL A 398 14.31 9.49 7.31
C VAL A 398 15.72 9.03 7.61
N LEU A 399 16.06 7.81 7.22
CA LEU A 399 17.40 7.23 7.38
C LEU A 399 18.00 7.05 5.99
N ARG A 400 19.30 7.34 5.83
CA ARG A 400 20.03 7.11 4.57
C ARG A 400 21.16 6.10 4.79
N HIS A 401 21.35 5.19 3.84
CA HIS A 401 22.56 4.37 3.83
C HIS A 401 23.73 5.20 3.31
N ARG A 402 24.74 5.41 4.15
CA ARG A 402 25.98 6.14 3.78
C ARG A 402 26.69 5.43 2.64
N ASN A 403 27.08 6.15 1.58
CA ASN A 403 27.73 5.54 0.41
C ASN A 403 29.08 4.92 0.80
N GLU A 404 29.86 5.68 1.56
CA GLU A 404 31.18 5.34 2.07
C GLU A 404 31.20 4.15 3.03
N ALA A 405 30.06 3.83 3.67
CA ALA A 405 29.95 2.66 4.52
C ALA A 405 29.89 1.34 3.73
N SER A 406 29.62 1.40 2.41
CA SER A 406 29.56 0.26 1.49
C SER A 406 30.25 0.55 0.14
N PRO A 407 31.60 0.66 0.12
CA PRO A 407 32.37 0.92 -1.11
C PRO A 407 32.15 -0.10 -2.23
N GLU A 408 31.67 -1.32 -1.94
CA GLU A 408 31.36 -2.32 -2.96
C GLU A 408 30.07 -2.01 -3.75
N GLY A 409 29.33 -0.95 -3.37
CA GLY A 409 28.12 -0.53 -4.07
C GLY A 409 26.92 -1.45 -3.86
N VAL A 410 26.91 -2.27 -2.81
CA VAL A 410 25.84 -3.23 -2.50
C VAL A 410 25.35 -3.10 -1.06
N ALA A 411 24.07 -3.43 -0.84
CA ALA A 411 23.44 -3.41 0.48
C ALA A 411 24.16 -4.32 1.50
N GLN A 412 24.06 -3.96 2.79
CA GLN A 412 24.72 -4.71 3.87
C GLN A 412 24.33 -6.19 3.93
N THR A 413 23.14 -6.55 3.47
CA THR A 413 22.72 -7.95 3.46
C THR A 413 23.64 -8.82 2.60
N PHE A 414 24.32 -8.27 1.60
CA PHE A 414 25.23 -9.02 0.73
C PHE A 414 26.62 -9.22 1.33
N ARG A 415 27.00 -8.41 2.32
CA ARG A 415 28.28 -8.52 3.03
C ARG A 415 28.27 -9.76 3.91
N SER A 416 28.74 -10.87 3.36
CA SER A 416 28.82 -12.13 4.06
C SER A 416 30.01 -12.12 5.02
N ARG A 417 29.73 -12.21 6.34
CA ARG A 417 30.76 -12.47 7.36
C ARG A 417 31.56 -13.77 7.10
N ARG A 418 31.03 -14.70 6.27
CA ARG A 418 31.68 -15.96 5.89
C ARG A 418 32.50 -15.86 4.60
N GLU A 419 32.28 -14.85 3.78
CA GLU A 419 33.09 -14.62 2.57
C GLU A 419 34.51 -14.16 2.96
N LEU A 420 34.65 -13.52 4.13
CA LEU A 420 35.92 -13.28 4.84
C LEU A 420 36.63 -14.55 5.35
N ARG A 421 35.99 -15.73 5.35
CA ARG A 421 36.54 -16.99 5.87
C ARG A 421 37.04 -17.97 4.80
N ARG A 422 37.05 -17.60 3.52
CA ARG A 422 37.26 -18.60 2.45
C ARG A 422 38.69 -19.12 2.38
N GLU A 423 38.78 -20.43 2.52
CA GLU A 423 39.88 -21.28 2.06
C GLU A 423 40.17 -20.99 0.57
N PRO A 424 41.45 -21.02 0.13
CA PRO A 424 41.80 -20.82 -1.27
C PRO A 424 41.05 -21.81 -2.19
N GLY A 425 40.27 -21.29 -3.16
CA GLY A 425 39.60 -22.11 -4.19
C GLY A 425 38.09 -22.36 -4.02
N TRP A 426 37.43 -21.79 -3.00
CA TRP A 426 35.98 -21.93 -2.83
C TRP A 426 35.16 -21.19 -3.90
N VAL A 427 34.15 -21.85 -4.48
CA VAL A 427 33.22 -21.28 -5.48
C VAL A 427 31.76 -21.40 -4.98
N PRO A 428 30.91 -20.37 -5.14
CA PRO A 428 29.50 -20.45 -4.74
C PRO A 428 28.75 -21.55 -5.49
N LYS A 429 28.10 -22.47 -4.76
CA LYS A 429 27.16 -23.42 -5.36
C LYS A 429 25.89 -22.68 -5.83
N ILE A 430 25.44 -22.99 -7.04
CA ILE A 430 24.13 -22.59 -7.56
C ILE A 430 23.09 -23.60 -7.08
N ARG A 431 22.05 -23.11 -6.40
CA ARG A 431 20.94 -23.93 -5.90
C ARG A 431 19.96 -24.29 -7.01
N THR A 432 19.22 -25.36 -6.82
CA THR A 432 18.07 -25.68 -7.67
C THR A 432 16.86 -24.87 -7.22
N ALA A 433 16.18 -24.20 -8.16
CA ALA A 433 14.94 -23.48 -7.86
C ALA A 433 13.82 -24.45 -7.43
N PRO A 434 12.92 -24.06 -6.52
CA PRO A 434 11.75 -24.87 -6.17
C PRO A 434 10.85 -25.13 -7.39
N PRO A 435 10.16 -26.29 -7.43
CA PRO A 435 9.28 -26.62 -8.54
C PRO A 435 8.07 -25.68 -8.62
N HIS A 436 7.58 -25.47 -9.83
CA HIS A 436 6.40 -24.63 -10.07
C HIS A 436 5.10 -25.40 -9.77
N ASP A 437 4.13 -24.69 -9.19
CA ASP A 437 2.74 -25.12 -9.08
C ASP A 437 1.81 -24.16 -9.85
N LYS A 438 0.50 -24.45 -9.84
CA LYS A 438 -0.52 -23.61 -10.50
C LYS A 438 -0.61 -22.17 -9.97
N ASN A 439 -0.08 -21.91 -8.78
CA ASN A 439 -0.11 -20.61 -8.11
C ASN A 439 1.20 -19.84 -8.30
N THR A 440 2.24 -20.49 -8.80
CA THR A 440 3.54 -19.91 -9.04
C THR A 440 3.46 -18.95 -10.21
N VAL A 441 4.10 -17.79 -10.07
CA VAL A 441 4.22 -16.81 -11.15
C VAL A 441 5.48 -17.14 -11.95
N ILE A 442 5.33 -17.32 -13.25
CA ILE A 442 6.41 -17.62 -14.19
C ILE A 442 6.41 -16.60 -15.33
N ARG A 443 7.48 -16.54 -16.12
CA ARG A 443 7.45 -15.82 -17.40
C ARG A 443 6.35 -16.38 -18.29
N ALA A 444 5.68 -15.49 -19.01
CA ALA A 444 4.71 -15.93 -20.01
C ALA A 444 5.41 -16.74 -21.10
N ASP A 445 4.69 -17.73 -21.63
CA ASP A 445 5.11 -18.42 -22.84
C ASP A 445 5.21 -17.41 -24.00
N PRO A 446 6.34 -17.35 -24.75
CA PRO A 446 6.55 -16.36 -25.79
C PRO A 446 5.51 -16.41 -26.91
N ASP A 447 5.04 -17.61 -27.29
CA ASP A 447 4.05 -17.78 -28.36
C ASP A 447 2.67 -17.29 -27.89
N VAL A 448 2.33 -17.59 -26.62
CA VAL A 448 1.11 -17.09 -26.00
C VAL A 448 1.14 -15.56 -25.89
N GLN A 449 2.27 -14.99 -25.46
CA GLN A 449 2.46 -13.54 -25.37
C GLN A 449 2.29 -12.89 -26.75
N ALA A 450 3.04 -13.34 -27.76
CA ALA A 450 2.97 -12.80 -29.11
C ALA A 450 1.55 -12.90 -29.69
N SER A 451 0.86 -14.02 -29.48
CA SER A 451 -0.53 -14.22 -29.91
C SER A 451 -1.48 -13.20 -29.29
N VAL A 452 -1.39 -12.96 -27.97
CA VAL A 452 -2.27 -12.03 -27.26
C VAL A 452 -2.00 -10.57 -27.65
N PHE A 453 -0.73 -10.17 -27.72
CA PHE A 453 -0.38 -8.81 -28.10
C PHE A 453 -0.73 -8.53 -29.56
N SER A 454 -0.53 -9.49 -30.47
CA SER A 454 -0.98 -9.37 -31.87
C SER A 454 -2.51 -9.29 -31.98
N MET A 455 -3.26 -10.05 -31.17
CA MET A 455 -4.73 -9.99 -31.15
C MET A 455 -5.23 -8.56 -30.87
N TYR A 456 -4.61 -7.86 -29.93
CA TYR A 456 -5.00 -6.50 -29.55
C TYR A 456 -4.19 -5.40 -30.26
N GLY A 457 -3.23 -5.76 -31.12
CA GLY A 457 -2.39 -4.80 -31.84
C GLY A 457 -1.51 -3.97 -30.92
N MET A 458 -1.00 -4.58 -29.85
CA MET A 458 -0.16 -3.94 -28.84
C MET A 458 1.33 -4.25 -29.05
N ASP A 459 2.19 -3.31 -28.70
CA ASP A 459 3.64 -3.55 -28.52
C ASP A 459 3.90 -4.15 -27.14
N ASP A 460 4.73 -5.21 -27.08
CA ASP A 460 5.11 -5.87 -25.83
C ASP A 460 6.45 -5.38 -25.26
N SER A 461 7.23 -4.61 -26.02
CA SER A 461 8.53 -4.08 -25.61
C SER A 461 8.53 -3.28 -24.28
N PRO A 462 7.47 -2.52 -23.92
CA PRO A 462 7.42 -1.78 -22.67
C PRO A 462 7.12 -2.64 -21.44
N TYR A 463 6.94 -3.96 -21.59
CA TYR A 463 6.43 -4.82 -20.53
C TYR A 463 7.31 -6.06 -20.29
N SER A 464 7.39 -6.47 -19.02
CA SER A 464 7.64 -7.86 -18.67
C SER A 464 6.30 -8.58 -18.48
N VAL A 465 6.10 -9.68 -19.20
CA VAL A 465 4.84 -10.43 -19.17
C VAL A 465 5.00 -11.71 -18.33
N TRP A 466 4.02 -11.95 -17.47
CA TRP A 466 4.03 -13.01 -16.47
C TRP A 466 2.76 -13.84 -16.57
N GLN A 467 2.87 -15.13 -16.32
CA GLN A 467 1.74 -16.04 -16.34
C GLN A 467 1.50 -16.65 -14.95
N ARG A 468 0.22 -16.69 -14.56
CA ARG A 468 -0.25 -17.40 -13.36
C ARG A 468 -1.58 -18.07 -13.66
N GLY A 469 -1.54 -19.39 -13.88
CA GLY A 469 -2.71 -20.14 -14.32
C GLY A 469 -3.28 -19.61 -15.64
N LYS A 470 -4.54 -19.18 -15.63
CA LYS A 470 -5.27 -18.66 -16.81
C LYS A 470 -5.15 -17.13 -16.97
N ARG A 471 -4.17 -16.49 -16.34
CA ARG A 471 -3.99 -15.04 -16.35
C ARG A 471 -2.62 -14.69 -16.91
N LEU A 472 -2.60 -13.67 -17.76
CA LEU A 472 -1.39 -12.96 -18.16
C LEU A 472 -1.38 -11.63 -17.45
N ASN A 473 -0.28 -11.37 -16.74
CA ASN A 473 -0.04 -10.14 -16.04
C ASN A 473 1.05 -9.35 -16.77
N ILE A 474 0.94 -8.04 -16.73
CA ILE A 474 1.96 -7.11 -17.23
C ILE A 474 2.60 -6.38 -16.05
N ALA A 475 3.90 -6.11 -16.18
CA ALA A 475 4.68 -5.30 -15.26
C ALA A 475 5.76 -4.55 -16.03
N PRO A 476 6.42 -3.53 -15.44
CA PRO A 476 7.55 -2.88 -16.08
C PRO A 476 8.72 -3.84 -16.32
N PRO A 477 9.61 -3.58 -17.29
CA PRO A 477 10.77 -4.42 -17.57
C PRO A 477 11.71 -4.55 -16.37
N MET A 478 11.72 -3.55 -15.47
CA MET A 478 12.52 -3.54 -14.25
C MET A 478 12.30 -4.78 -13.37
N VAL A 479 11.08 -5.34 -13.29
CA VAL A 479 10.82 -6.55 -12.49
C VAL A 479 11.69 -7.71 -12.98
N ALA A 480 11.73 -7.91 -14.29
CA ALA A 480 12.57 -8.91 -14.91
C ALA A 480 14.05 -8.60 -14.70
N GLN A 481 14.47 -7.39 -15.06
CA GLN A 481 15.87 -6.98 -15.11
C GLN A 481 16.54 -6.91 -13.73
N ARG A 482 15.84 -6.48 -12.68
CA ARG A 482 16.41 -6.32 -11.33
C ARG A 482 16.11 -7.48 -10.39
N ILE A 483 15.04 -8.25 -10.61
CA ILE A 483 14.57 -9.25 -9.63
C ILE A 483 14.68 -10.69 -10.16
N TYR A 484 14.27 -10.95 -11.41
CA TYR A 484 14.05 -12.32 -11.89
C TYR A 484 15.18 -12.87 -12.78
N ASP A 485 15.74 -12.06 -13.68
CA ASP A 485 16.73 -12.49 -14.68
C ASP A 485 18.18 -12.46 -14.14
N LYS A 486 18.34 -12.28 -12.83
CA LYS A 486 19.64 -12.23 -12.13
C LYS A 486 19.73 -13.31 -11.06
N GLU A 487 20.95 -13.79 -10.81
CA GLU A 487 21.23 -14.65 -9.66
C GLU A 487 21.06 -13.87 -8.35
N CYS A 488 20.49 -14.52 -7.34
CA CYS A 488 20.29 -13.91 -6.02
C CYS A 488 21.11 -14.64 -4.95
N PRO A 489 22.02 -13.97 -4.24
CA PRO A 489 22.85 -14.61 -3.22
C PRO A 489 22.02 -14.99 -1.98
N THR A 490 22.39 -16.11 -1.37
CA THR A 490 21.80 -16.61 -0.13
C THR A 490 22.59 -16.15 1.10
N ASN A 491 21.99 -16.29 2.28
CA ASN A 491 22.65 -16.02 3.56
C ASN A 491 23.90 -16.89 3.82
N LYS A 492 24.07 -17.99 3.10
CA LYS A 492 25.21 -18.91 3.25
C LYS A 492 26.33 -18.66 2.22
N GLY A 493 26.18 -17.67 1.33
CA GLY A 493 27.12 -17.39 0.25
C GLY A 493 26.86 -18.20 -1.03
N GLU A 494 25.96 -19.20 -1.02
CA GLU A 494 25.44 -19.85 -2.23
C GLU A 494 24.56 -18.90 -3.05
N ARG A 495 24.16 -19.28 -4.26
CA ARG A 495 23.31 -18.45 -5.13
C ARG A 495 22.04 -19.18 -5.55
N TRP A 496 20.93 -18.46 -5.61
CA TRP A 496 19.76 -18.84 -6.40
C TRP A 496 20.02 -18.50 -7.87
N PRO A 497 19.58 -19.36 -8.80
CA PRO A 497 19.79 -19.14 -10.22
C PRO A 497 18.93 -17.96 -10.72
N LYS A 498 19.20 -17.47 -11.93
CA LYS A 498 18.23 -16.63 -12.66
C LYS A 498 16.97 -17.44 -13.01
N GLY A 499 15.89 -16.75 -13.36
CA GLY A 499 14.62 -17.40 -13.71
C GLY A 499 13.76 -17.75 -12.50
N THR A 500 14.03 -17.15 -11.35
CA THR A 500 13.24 -17.37 -10.13
C THR A 500 13.21 -16.12 -9.25
N PHE A 501 12.10 -15.92 -8.53
CA PHE A 501 12.02 -14.88 -7.51
C PHE A 501 12.73 -15.27 -6.21
N HIS A 502 13.15 -16.53 -6.03
CA HIS A 502 13.74 -16.98 -4.78
C HIS A 502 15.03 -16.20 -4.42
N PRO A 503 15.21 -15.83 -3.13
CA PRO A 503 14.43 -16.23 -1.95
C PRO A 503 13.13 -15.44 -1.72
N LEU A 504 12.81 -14.45 -2.56
CA LEU A 504 11.57 -13.69 -2.48
C LEU A 504 10.36 -14.56 -2.86
N ARG A 505 9.45 -14.79 -1.91
CA ARG A 505 8.14 -15.42 -2.10
C ARG A 505 7.15 -14.47 -2.78
N ALA A 506 7.33 -14.24 -4.08
CA ALA A 506 6.38 -13.48 -4.89
C ALA A 506 5.06 -14.25 -5.06
N VAL A 507 3.96 -13.64 -4.65
CA VAL A 507 2.60 -14.19 -4.76
C VAL A 507 1.88 -13.62 -5.98
N HIS A 508 2.10 -12.33 -6.26
CA HIS A 508 1.62 -11.66 -7.47
C HIS A 508 2.73 -10.80 -8.05
N VAL A 509 2.81 -10.77 -9.37
CA VAL A 509 3.71 -9.90 -10.13
C VAL A 509 2.87 -9.13 -11.13
N GLY A 510 2.94 -7.81 -11.04
CA GLY A 510 2.21 -6.88 -11.86
C GLY A 510 0.69 -7.00 -11.78
N MET A 511 0.04 -6.50 -12.81
CA MET A 511 -1.42 -6.48 -12.93
C MET A 511 -1.89 -7.54 -13.92
N PRO A 512 -2.90 -8.39 -13.58
CA PRO A 512 -3.57 -9.26 -14.55
C PRO A 512 -4.28 -8.45 -15.62
N ALA A 513 -3.69 -8.38 -16.81
CA ALA A 513 -4.23 -7.67 -17.95
C ALA A 513 -5.21 -8.52 -18.76
N PHE A 514 -4.88 -9.81 -18.94
CA PHE A 514 -5.67 -10.73 -19.75
C PHE A 514 -6.04 -11.99 -18.98
N THR A 515 -7.19 -12.57 -19.30
CA THR A 515 -7.66 -13.84 -18.75
C THR A 515 -8.17 -14.75 -19.85
N LEU A 516 -7.71 -16.00 -19.87
CA LEU A 516 -8.13 -17.01 -20.83
C LEU A 516 -9.51 -17.57 -20.46
N LYS A 517 -10.48 -17.42 -21.36
CA LYS A 517 -11.84 -17.97 -21.23
C LYS A 517 -12.28 -18.59 -22.55
N LYS A 518 -12.68 -19.88 -22.53
CA LYS A 518 -13.16 -20.61 -23.72
C LYS A 518 -12.22 -20.43 -24.94
N ASN A 519 -10.92 -20.57 -24.74
CA ASN A 519 -9.87 -20.41 -25.76
C ASN A 519 -9.73 -19.00 -26.37
N SER A 520 -10.36 -17.98 -25.77
CA SER A 520 -10.18 -16.57 -26.12
C SER A 520 -9.56 -15.82 -24.93
N TRP A 521 -8.51 -15.06 -25.20
CA TRP A 521 -7.91 -14.17 -24.23
C TRP A 521 -8.72 -12.89 -24.18
N ARG A 522 -9.23 -12.57 -23.00
CA ARG A 522 -10.03 -11.36 -22.78
C ARG A 522 -9.27 -10.39 -21.89
N THR A 523 -9.27 -9.11 -22.25
CA THR A 523 -8.88 -8.03 -21.35
C THR A 523 -9.71 -8.06 -20.05
N ARG A 524 -9.11 -7.59 -18.96
CA ARG A 524 -9.85 -7.21 -17.75
C ARG A 524 -10.21 -5.74 -17.84
N GLN A 525 -11.40 -5.36 -17.38
CA GLN A 525 -11.87 -3.97 -17.42
C GLN A 525 -10.88 -3.03 -16.71
N GLU A 526 -10.43 -3.40 -15.51
CA GLU A 526 -9.39 -2.68 -14.76
C GLU A 526 -8.11 -2.43 -15.58
N ALA A 527 -7.71 -3.37 -16.44
CA ALA A 527 -6.51 -3.20 -17.25
C ALA A 527 -6.69 -2.21 -18.42
N LEU A 528 -7.92 -1.95 -18.85
CA LEU A 528 -8.18 -1.00 -19.94
C LEU A 528 -7.83 0.43 -19.54
N TYR A 529 -7.84 0.77 -18.25
CA TYR A 529 -7.40 2.10 -17.80
C TYR A 529 -5.92 2.36 -18.08
N LEU A 530 -5.10 1.31 -18.15
CA LEU A 530 -3.70 1.40 -18.50
C LEU A 530 -3.45 1.17 -20.00
N LEU A 531 -4.25 0.31 -20.64
CA LEU A 531 -3.94 -0.24 -21.96
C LEU A 531 -4.74 0.38 -23.11
N SER A 532 -5.83 1.11 -22.84
CA SER A 532 -6.76 1.56 -23.89
C SER A 532 -6.08 2.35 -25.02
N GLN A 533 -5.11 3.19 -24.68
CA GLN A 533 -4.36 4.01 -25.65
C GLN A 533 -3.39 3.17 -26.52
N ASN A 534 -3.02 1.97 -26.08
CA ASN A 534 -2.08 1.09 -26.77
C ASN A 534 -2.76 0.00 -27.59
N ILE A 535 -4.08 -0.20 -27.43
CA ILE A 535 -4.85 -1.21 -28.15
C ILE A 535 -5.31 -0.63 -29.50
N THR A 536 -4.97 -1.32 -30.59
CA THR A 536 -5.30 -0.87 -31.97
C THR A 536 -6.12 -1.88 -32.77
N LYS A 537 -6.23 -3.13 -32.29
CA LYS A 537 -6.99 -4.21 -32.95
C LYS A 537 -7.98 -4.85 -32.00
N ASN A 538 -8.87 -5.66 -32.57
CA ASN A 538 -9.95 -6.34 -31.84
C ASN A 538 -10.90 -5.34 -31.17
N THR A 539 -11.13 -4.21 -31.86
CA THR A 539 -12.02 -3.12 -31.45
C THR A 539 -12.98 -2.79 -32.61
N MET A 540 -14.11 -2.18 -32.28
CA MET A 540 -15.01 -1.53 -33.23
C MET A 540 -15.55 -0.25 -32.60
N GLU A 541 -15.57 0.83 -33.38
CA GLU A 541 -16.23 2.07 -32.98
C GLU A 541 -17.74 1.92 -33.12
N ILE A 542 -18.48 2.36 -32.10
CA ILE A 542 -19.94 2.43 -32.12
C ILE A 542 -20.40 3.83 -31.74
N ASP A 543 -21.54 4.22 -32.31
CA ASP A 543 -22.16 5.50 -31.97
C ASP A 543 -22.62 5.55 -30.51
N LEU A 544 -22.73 6.77 -29.98
CA LEU A 544 -23.08 7.02 -28.58
C LEU A 544 -24.46 6.46 -28.19
N ASN A 545 -25.41 6.41 -29.13
CA ASN A 545 -26.75 5.89 -28.87
C ASN A 545 -26.71 4.36 -28.73
N THR A 546 -26.01 3.65 -29.61
CA THR A 546 -25.75 2.21 -29.50
C THR A 546 -25.04 1.89 -28.19
N PHE A 547 -23.99 2.64 -27.84
CA PHE A 547 -23.28 2.49 -26.57
C PHE A 547 -24.22 2.69 -25.36
N THR A 548 -25.05 3.73 -25.39
CA THR A 548 -26.04 4.03 -24.35
C THR A 548 -27.07 2.91 -24.20
N ARG A 549 -27.55 2.33 -25.31
CA ARG A 549 -28.47 1.18 -25.28
C ARG A 549 -27.83 -0.02 -24.58
N LEU A 550 -26.56 -0.34 -24.88
CA LEU A 550 -25.83 -1.43 -24.21
C LEU A 550 -25.72 -1.18 -22.69
N LEU A 551 -25.43 0.05 -22.27
CA LEU A 551 -25.38 0.44 -20.85
C LEU A 551 -26.73 0.37 -20.14
N ARG A 552 -27.83 0.55 -20.87
CA ARG A 552 -29.22 0.35 -20.41
C ARG A 552 -29.67 -1.11 -20.44
N GLY A 553 -28.74 -2.04 -20.67
CA GLY A 553 -29.01 -3.49 -20.62
C GLY A 553 -29.47 -4.10 -21.94
N TRP A 554 -29.41 -3.36 -23.06
CA TRP A 554 -29.62 -3.96 -24.38
C TRP A 554 -28.54 -5.01 -24.65
N ALA A 555 -28.93 -6.28 -24.75
CA ALA A 555 -28.03 -7.39 -25.04
C ALA A 555 -28.55 -8.12 -26.29
N PRO A 556 -28.39 -7.59 -27.51
CA PRO A 556 -28.99 -8.15 -28.73
C PRO A 556 -28.40 -9.51 -29.13
N MET A 557 -29.11 -10.25 -29.99
CA MET A 557 -28.48 -11.32 -30.79
C MET A 557 -27.41 -10.71 -31.67
N VAL A 558 -26.34 -11.45 -31.96
CA VAL A 558 -25.23 -10.94 -32.78
C VAL A 558 -25.71 -10.53 -34.17
N GLU A 559 -26.54 -11.36 -34.80
CA GLU A 559 -27.07 -11.12 -36.15
C GLU A 559 -27.92 -9.84 -36.18
N ALA A 560 -28.75 -9.64 -35.15
CA ALA A 560 -29.58 -8.44 -35.03
C ALA A 560 -28.76 -7.17 -34.73
N PHE A 561 -27.58 -7.30 -34.12
CA PHE A 561 -26.68 -6.17 -33.90
C PHE A 561 -25.93 -5.80 -35.17
N GLU A 562 -25.42 -6.80 -35.89
CA GLU A 562 -24.74 -6.63 -37.18
C GLU A 562 -25.68 -5.99 -38.21
N GLU A 563 -26.93 -6.44 -38.27
CA GLU A 563 -27.97 -5.83 -39.11
C GLU A 563 -28.28 -4.39 -38.67
N ALA A 564 -28.43 -4.13 -37.37
CA ALA A 564 -28.78 -2.81 -36.85
C ALA A 564 -27.68 -1.75 -37.09
N LEU A 565 -26.41 -2.16 -37.13
CA LEU A 565 -25.27 -1.26 -37.35
C LEU A 565 -24.70 -1.35 -38.78
N ASN A 566 -25.19 -2.28 -39.60
CA ASN A 566 -24.66 -2.59 -40.91
C ASN A 566 -23.14 -2.78 -40.89
N CYS A 567 -22.64 -3.62 -39.98
CA CYS A 567 -21.22 -3.86 -39.78
C CYS A 567 -20.80 -5.28 -40.20
N ASP A 568 -19.49 -5.46 -40.40
CA ASP A 568 -18.92 -6.77 -40.71
C ASP A 568 -19.13 -7.77 -39.56
N PRO A 569 -19.19 -9.08 -39.86
CA PRO A 569 -19.39 -10.11 -38.85
C PRO A 569 -18.37 -10.02 -37.71
N LEU A 570 -18.87 -9.98 -36.47
CA LEU A 570 -18.03 -9.86 -35.28
C LEU A 570 -17.31 -11.18 -34.96
N PRO A 571 -16.04 -11.14 -34.53
CA PRO A 571 -15.34 -12.35 -34.12
C PRO A 571 -15.95 -12.90 -32.82
N LYS A 572 -16.10 -14.23 -32.76
CA LYS A 572 -16.59 -14.90 -31.54
C LYS A 572 -15.60 -14.77 -30.39
N GLY A 573 -16.09 -14.40 -29.20
CA GLY A 573 -15.30 -14.35 -27.97
C GLY A 573 -15.11 -12.94 -27.44
N ALA A 574 -13.89 -12.64 -26.98
CA ALA A 574 -13.53 -11.35 -26.40
C ALA A 574 -13.40 -10.27 -27.48
N PHE A 575 -14.12 -9.16 -27.29
CA PHE A 575 -14.07 -8.02 -28.20
C PHE A 575 -14.16 -6.70 -27.42
N LEU A 576 -13.82 -5.59 -28.06
CA LEU A 576 -13.84 -4.25 -27.47
C LEU A 576 -14.72 -3.32 -28.30
N PHE A 577 -15.53 -2.51 -27.63
CA PHE A 577 -16.20 -1.39 -28.28
C PHE A 577 -15.61 -0.08 -27.80
N THR A 578 -15.48 0.87 -28.72
CA THR A 578 -15.01 2.23 -28.45
C THR A 578 -16.09 3.22 -28.84
N THR A 579 -16.18 4.31 -28.08
CA THR A 579 -17.02 5.47 -28.43
C THR A 579 -16.33 6.75 -27.96
N VAL A 580 -16.76 7.89 -28.45
CA VAL A 580 -16.29 9.19 -27.97
C VAL A 580 -17.28 9.73 -26.94
N LEU A 581 -16.81 9.94 -25.72
CA LEU A 581 -17.58 10.46 -24.59
C LEU A 581 -16.91 11.73 -24.05
N ASN A 582 -17.60 12.86 -24.16
CA ASN A 582 -17.10 14.18 -23.73
C ASN A 582 -15.72 14.54 -24.30
N GLY A 583 -15.42 14.10 -25.52
CA GLY A 583 -14.14 14.34 -26.21
C GLY A 583 -13.07 13.27 -25.98
N ASP A 584 -13.28 12.35 -25.02
CA ASP A 584 -12.35 11.26 -24.73
C ASP A 584 -12.84 9.94 -25.34
N MET A 585 -11.90 9.07 -25.74
CA MET A 585 -12.21 7.72 -26.14
C MET A 585 -12.53 6.86 -24.92
N GLU A 586 -13.74 6.30 -24.87
CA GLU A 586 -14.17 5.36 -23.85
C GLU A 586 -14.20 3.94 -24.45
N MET A 587 -13.53 3.00 -23.77
CA MET A 587 -13.37 1.62 -24.25
C MET A 587 -13.96 0.62 -23.26
N ILE A 588 -14.84 -0.26 -23.74
CA ILE A 588 -15.52 -1.26 -22.92
C ILE A 588 -15.26 -2.67 -23.44
N SER A 589 -15.15 -3.62 -22.52
CA SER A 589 -15.07 -5.04 -22.87
C SER A 589 -16.47 -5.62 -23.10
N VAL A 590 -16.61 -6.39 -24.19
CA VAL A 590 -17.81 -7.17 -24.50
C VAL A 590 -17.47 -8.63 -24.78
N TRP A 591 -18.47 -9.49 -24.66
CA TRP A 591 -18.40 -10.89 -25.08
C TRP A 591 -19.36 -11.13 -26.24
N VAL A 592 -18.81 -11.50 -27.39
CA VAL A 592 -19.55 -11.87 -28.61
C VAL A 592 -19.81 -13.38 -28.56
N GLY A 593 -21.01 -13.75 -28.10
CA GLY A 593 -21.48 -15.14 -28.03
C GLY A 593 -22.64 -15.37 -29.00
N ALA A 594 -23.73 -15.96 -28.51
CA ALA A 594 -25.03 -15.85 -29.20
C ALA A 594 -25.60 -14.43 -29.08
N ARG A 595 -25.32 -13.78 -27.93
CA ARG A 595 -25.65 -12.37 -27.66
C ARG A 595 -24.38 -11.57 -27.52
N ILE A 596 -24.48 -10.27 -27.76
CA ILE A 596 -23.49 -9.31 -27.30
C ILE A 596 -23.77 -9.02 -25.82
N THR A 597 -22.79 -9.34 -24.98
CA THR A 597 -22.89 -9.16 -23.52
C THR A 597 -21.85 -8.17 -23.03
N LEU A 598 -22.29 -7.13 -22.35
CA LEU A 598 -21.41 -6.16 -21.70
C LEU A 598 -20.61 -6.84 -20.56
N MET A 599 -19.29 -6.69 -20.56
CA MET A 599 -18.39 -7.30 -19.58
C MET A 599 -17.80 -6.27 -18.60
N VAL A 600 -18.56 -5.21 -18.33
CA VAL A 600 -18.22 -4.12 -17.40
C VAL A 600 -18.98 -4.36 -16.09
N ASP A 601 -18.34 -4.14 -14.93
CA ASP A 601 -19.02 -4.27 -13.65
C ASP A 601 -20.02 -3.12 -13.40
N LEU A 602 -20.93 -3.33 -12.45
CA LEU A 602 -22.01 -2.39 -12.16
C LEU A 602 -21.52 -1.02 -11.69
N SER A 603 -20.43 -0.98 -10.90
CA SER A 603 -19.90 0.26 -10.35
C SER A 603 -19.29 1.12 -11.47
N GLU A 604 -18.56 0.49 -12.38
CA GLU A 604 -18.02 1.18 -13.56
C GLU A 604 -19.13 1.63 -14.52
N GLN A 605 -20.14 0.78 -14.77
CA GLN A 605 -21.31 1.19 -15.55
C GLN A 605 -21.99 2.42 -14.96
N ASN A 606 -22.17 2.48 -13.64
CA ASN A 606 -22.78 3.63 -12.96
C ASN A 606 -21.93 4.90 -13.12
N ILE A 607 -20.59 4.80 -13.10
CA ILE A 607 -19.73 5.96 -13.40
C ILE A 607 -19.93 6.43 -14.85
N ILE A 608 -19.91 5.52 -15.82
CA ILE A 608 -20.10 5.90 -17.24
C ILE A 608 -21.50 6.50 -17.44
N ARG A 609 -22.53 5.93 -16.81
CA ARG A 609 -23.90 6.49 -16.81
C ARG A 609 -23.93 7.89 -16.21
N ARG A 610 -23.19 8.12 -15.12
CA ARG A 610 -23.07 9.45 -14.52
C ARG A 610 -22.40 10.46 -15.45
N LYS A 611 -21.37 10.06 -16.21
CA LYS A 611 -20.74 10.89 -17.25
C LYS A 611 -21.71 11.26 -18.39
N LEU A 612 -22.71 10.40 -18.65
CA LEU A 612 -23.77 10.57 -19.65
C LEU A 612 -25.05 11.22 -19.11
N GLU A 613 -25.06 11.65 -17.84
CA GLU A 613 -26.25 12.19 -17.16
C GLU A 613 -27.46 11.22 -17.17
N LEU A 614 -27.18 9.91 -17.22
CA LEU A 614 -28.20 8.87 -17.10
C LEU A 614 -28.51 8.58 -15.63
N PRO A 615 -29.75 8.12 -15.32
CA PRO A 615 -30.08 7.64 -13.97
C PRO A 615 -29.17 6.47 -13.56
N TRP A 616 -29.11 6.17 -12.27
CA TRP A 616 -28.34 5.01 -11.81
C TRP A 616 -29.00 3.72 -12.32
N ARG A 617 -28.22 2.65 -12.50
CA ARG A 617 -28.78 1.42 -13.09
C ARG A 617 -29.90 0.81 -12.25
N ASP A 618 -29.82 0.93 -10.93
CA ASP A 618 -30.84 0.46 -9.99
C ASP A 618 -32.07 1.40 -9.90
N GLU A 619 -32.08 2.51 -10.63
CA GLU A 619 -33.23 3.42 -10.76
C GLU A 619 -33.96 3.27 -12.10
N GLU A 620 -33.41 2.48 -13.04
CA GLU A 620 -34.06 2.13 -14.32
C GLU A 620 -34.79 0.79 -14.31
N GLU A 621 -34.44 -0.09 -13.36
CA GLU A 621 -35.16 -1.35 -13.08
C GLU A 621 -36.39 -1.07 -12.22
#